data_AF-A0A926PQJ6-F1
#
_entry.id   AF-A0A926PQJ6-F1
#
_cell.length_a   1.000
_cell.length_b   1.000
_cell.length_c   1.000
_cell.angle_alpha   90.00
_cell.angle_beta   90.00
_cell.angle_gamma   90.00
#
_symmetry.space_group_name_H-M   'P 1'
#
loop_
_entity.id
_entity.type
_entity.pdbx_description
1 polymer ?
#
loop_
_entity_poly.entity_id
_entity_poly.type
_entity_poly.pdbx_seq_one_letter_code
_entity_poly.pdbx_strand_id
1 'polypeptide(L)'
;MIPTVSIKKDHLHKLPDEVLRLIGMGKYTLYRAEVKDQPDVYYILRTGEREFFFLQKNGDPISSNTSTPFEIQEKILIEDVTVTSVVPNFNRL
;
A
#
# COMPACT_ATOMS: atom_id res chain seq x y z
N MET A 1 -1.44 6.12 18.19
CA MET A 1 -0.92 6.77 16.96
C MET A 1 -0.22 5.68 16.17
N ILE A 2 -0.57 5.46 14.90
CA ILE A 2 0.03 4.40 14.08
C ILE A 2 1.37 4.92 13.52
N PRO A 3 2.51 4.25 13.78
CA PRO A 3 3.80 4.64 13.25
C PRO A 3 3.84 4.56 11.72
N THR A 4 4.71 5.38 11.11
CA THR A 4 4.95 5.34 9.66
C THR A 4 6.36 4.81 9.40
N VAL A 5 6.48 3.85 8.49
CA VAL A 5 7.74 3.20 8.12
C VAL A 5 7.92 3.26 6.61
N SER A 6 9.15 3.53 6.18
CA SER A 6 9.51 3.51 4.77
C SER A 6 10.07 2.16 4.36
N ILE A 7 9.67 1.68 3.17
CA ILE A 7 10.27 0.51 2.53
C ILE A 7 10.63 0.83 1.08
N LYS A 8 11.57 0.07 0.52
CA LYS A 8 11.89 0.15 -0.91
C LYS A 8 10.85 -0.58 -1.74
N LYS A 9 10.57 -0.08 -2.95
CA LYS A 9 9.65 -0.73 -3.90
C LYS A 9 9.97 -2.20 -4.18
N ASP A 10 11.24 -2.59 -4.12
CA ASP A 10 11.70 -3.97 -4.40
C ASP A 10 11.14 -4.99 -3.40
N HIS A 11 10.77 -4.54 -2.19
CA HIS A 11 10.08 -5.38 -1.22
C HIS A 11 8.70 -5.79 -1.72
N LEU A 12 8.06 -4.97 -2.56
CA LEU A 12 6.73 -5.18 -3.15
C LEU A 12 6.83 -5.47 -4.66
N HIS A 13 7.85 -6.23 -5.09
CA HIS A 13 8.11 -6.50 -6.51
C HIS A 13 6.99 -7.23 -7.27
N LYS A 14 5.99 -7.80 -6.58
CA LYS A 14 4.78 -8.37 -7.21
C LYS A 14 3.65 -7.36 -7.36
N LEU A 15 3.74 -6.21 -6.68
CA LEU A 15 2.73 -5.16 -6.79
C LEU A 15 2.88 -4.44 -8.13
N PRO A 16 1.80 -4.23 -8.91
CA PRO A 16 1.89 -3.52 -10.18
C PRO A 16 2.41 -2.09 -10.01
N ASP A 17 3.22 -1.62 -10.96
CA ASP A 17 3.78 -0.26 -10.94
C ASP A 17 2.71 0.84 -10.87
N GLU A 18 1.54 0.60 -11.47
CA GLU A 18 0.41 1.52 -11.39
C GLU A 18 -0.09 1.66 -9.95
N VAL A 19 -0.16 0.57 -9.18
CA VAL A 19 -0.56 0.59 -7.78
C VAL A 19 0.49 1.31 -6.94
N LEU A 20 1.79 1.03 -7.18
CA LEU A 20 2.89 1.76 -6.53
C LEU A 20 2.77 3.27 -6.77
N ARG A 21 2.51 3.68 -8.02
CA ARG A 21 2.29 5.09 -8.39
C ARG A 21 1.09 5.69 -7.66
N LEU A 22 -0.04 4.98 -7.57
CA LEU A 22 -1.24 5.44 -6.87
C LEU A 22 -1.00 5.60 -5.36
N ILE A 23 -0.16 4.74 -4.75
CA ILE A 23 0.30 4.91 -3.37
C ILE A 23 1.17 6.17 -3.25
N GLY A 24 2.14 6.35 -4.15
CA GLY A 24 3.01 7.53 -4.17
C GLY A 24 2.25 8.86 -4.35
N MET A 25 1.15 8.85 -5.11
CA MET A 25 0.24 9.99 -5.28
C MET A 25 -0.67 10.24 -4.06
N GLY A 26 -0.63 9.36 -3.05
CA GLY A 26 -1.51 9.40 -1.89
C GLY A 26 -2.96 9.03 -2.20
N LYS A 27 -3.24 8.45 -3.38
CA LYS A 27 -4.58 7.94 -3.73
C LYS A 27 -4.88 6.66 -2.98
N TYR A 28 -3.89 5.79 -2.86
CA TYR A 28 -3.96 4.56 -2.06
C TYR A 28 -3.08 4.67 -0.83
N THR A 29 -3.43 3.95 0.22
CA THR A 29 -2.60 3.85 1.43
C THR A 29 -2.28 2.40 1.71
N LEU A 30 -1.00 2.12 1.96
CA LEU A 30 -0.54 0.80 2.34
C LEU A 30 -0.29 0.75 3.85
N TYR A 31 -0.73 -0.32 4.50
CA TYR A 31 -0.51 -0.58 5.91
C TYR A 31 0.14 -1.94 6.10
N ARG A 32 0.99 -2.09 7.11
CA ARG A 32 1.39 -3.41 7.62
C ARG A 32 0.37 -3.85 8.65
N ALA A 33 -0.12 -5.06 8.50
CA ALA A 33 -1.05 -5.66 9.44
C ALA A 33 -0.50 -6.98 9.95
N GLU A 34 -0.84 -7.26 11.21
CA GLU A 34 -0.63 -8.56 11.82
C GLU A 34 -1.99 -9.27 11.88
N VAL A 35 -2.02 -10.51 11.39
CA VAL A 35 -3.22 -11.34 11.40
C VAL A 35 -3.10 -12.29 12.57
N LYS A 36 -4.14 -12.34 13.40
CA LYS A 36 -4.13 -13.24 14.56
C LYS A 36 -3.99 -14.68 14.07
N ASP A 37 -3.10 -15.44 14.71
CA ASP A 37 -2.78 -16.84 14.39
C ASP A 37 -1.99 -17.05 13.08
N GLN A 38 -1.49 -15.98 12.44
CA GLN A 38 -0.56 -16.06 11.31
C GLN A 38 0.63 -15.13 11.52
N PRO A 39 1.84 -15.67 11.79
CA PRO A 39 3.03 -14.86 12.05
C PRO A 39 3.61 -14.19 10.79
N ASP A 40 3.05 -14.46 9.61
CA ASP A 40 3.51 -13.87 8.36
C ASP A 40 3.12 -12.39 8.24
N VAL A 41 4.01 -11.61 7.62
CA VAL A 41 3.79 -10.18 7.40
C VAL A 41 2.82 -9.98 6.25
N TYR A 42 1.72 -9.29 6.52
CA TYR A 42 0.73 -8.90 5.54
C TYR A 42 0.72 -7.39 5.33
N TYR A 43 0.40 -7.01 4.09
CA TYR A 43 0.06 -5.62 3.78
C TYR A 43 -1.43 -5.50 3.48
N ILE A 44 -1.99 -4.36 3.84
CA ILE A 44 -3.36 -3.98 3.51
C ILE A 44 -3.30 -2.74 2.63
N LEU A 45 -3.77 -2.87 1.41
CA LEU A 45 -3.94 -1.77 0.48
C LEU A 45 -5.35 -1.20 0.63
N ARG A 46 -5.43 0.06 1.05
CA ARG A 46 -6.67 0.82 1.13
C ARG A 46 -6.80 1.71 -0.11
N THR A 47 -7.82 1.48 -0.93
CA THR A 47 -8.07 2.23 -2.18
C THR A 47 -9.14 3.31 -2.05
N GLY A 48 -9.84 3.35 -0.92
CA GLY A 48 -10.91 4.28 -0.62
C GLY A 48 -11.34 4.19 0.83
N GLU A 49 -12.50 4.72 1.17
CA GLU A 49 -12.95 4.72 2.57
C GLU A 49 -13.23 3.32 3.12
N ARG A 50 -13.73 2.41 2.25
CA ARG A 50 -14.28 1.09 2.63
C ARG A 50 -13.65 -0.09 1.90
N GLU A 51 -12.73 0.16 0.97
CA GLU A 51 -12.12 -0.88 0.14
C GLU A 51 -10.72 -1.22 0.64
N PHE A 52 -10.52 -2.50 0.94
CA PHE A 52 -9.28 -3.04 1.48
C PHE A 52 -8.91 -4.32 0.72
N PHE A 53 -7.65 -4.43 0.33
CA PHE A 53 -7.08 -5.61 -0.30
C PHE A 53 -5.92 -6.13 0.54
N PHE A 54 -5.94 -7.43 0.83
CA PHE A 54 -4.85 -8.09 1.53
C PHE A 54 -3.78 -8.52 0.54
N LEU A 55 -2.54 -8.23 0.88
CA LEU A 55 -1.37 -8.55 0.09
C LEU A 55 -0.38 -9.31 0.97
N GLN A 56 0.36 -10.22 0.36
CA GLN A 56 1.53 -10.83 0.97
C GLN A 56 2.67 -9.82 1.10
N LYS A 57 3.72 -10.17 1.85
CA LYS A 57 4.93 -9.35 2.02
C LYS A 57 5.58 -8.89 0.70
N ASN A 58 5.44 -9.66 -0.38
CA ASN A 58 5.99 -9.33 -1.70
C ASN A 58 5.07 -8.47 -2.57
N GLY A 59 3.85 -8.15 -2.11
CA GLY A 59 2.84 -7.39 -2.86
C GLY A 59 1.83 -8.23 -3.65
N ASP A 60 1.90 -9.57 -3.58
CA ASP A 60 0.96 -10.45 -4.28
C ASP A 60 -0.41 -10.46 -3.58
N PRO A 61 -1.53 -10.35 -4.31
CA PRO A 61 -2.86 -10.35 -3.71
C PRO A 61 -3.21 -11.69 -3.07
N ILE A 62 -3.82 -11.62 -1.90
CA ILE A 62 -4.32 -12.79 -1.19
C ILE A 62 -5.77 -13.02 -1.62
N SER A 63 -6.01 -14.15 -2.28
CA SER A 63 -7.33 -14.58 -2.76
C SER A 63 -8.21 -15.19 -1.66
N SER A 64 -7.69 -15.30 -0.44
CA SER A 64 -8.45 -15.86 0.68
C SER A 64 -9.43 -14.85 1.27
N ASN A 65 -10.63 -15.34 1.55
CA ASN A 65 -11.71 -14.61 2.21
C ASN A 65 -11.34 -14.47 3.70
N THR A 66 -10.37 -13.60 4.03
CA THR A 66 -9.89 -13.43 5.40
C THR A 66 -10.91 -12.63 6.21
N SER A 67 -11.91 -13.32 6.73
CA SER A 67 -12.70 -12.87 7.90
C SER A 67 -11.88 -12.90 9.20
N THR A 68 -10.59 -13.25 9.11
CA THR A 68 -9.66 -13.30 10.23
C THR A 68 -9.44 -11.90 10.80
N PRO A 69 -9.59 -11.70 12.11
CA PRO A 69 -9.26 -10.44 12.76
C PRO A 69 -7.79 -10.06 12.50
N PHE A 70 -7.56 -8.80 12.16
CA PHE A 70 -6.23 -8.23 11.96
C PHE A 70 -6.10 -6.91 12.70
N GLU A 71 -4.86 -6.53 12.99
CA GLU A 71 -4.53 -5.25 13.60
C GLU A 71 -3.53 -4.49 12.73
N ILE A 72 -3.81 -3.21 12.47
CA ILE A 72 -2.91 -2.33 11.73
C ILE A 72 -1.78 -1.89 12.66
N GLN A 73 -0.55 -2.25 12.30
CA GLN A 73 0.64 -1.94 13.08
C GLN A 73 1.30 -0.65 12.59
N GLU A 74 1.43 -0.49 11.28
CA GLU A 74 2.21 0.58 10.65
C GLU A 74 1.55 1.09 9.38
N LYS A 75 1.72 2.38 9.08
CA LYS A 75 1.51 2.94 7.74
C LYS A 75 2.82 2.82 6.96
N ILE A 76 2.73 2.40 5.71
CA ILE A 76 3.89 2.20 4.84
C ILE A 76 4.01 3.34 3.84
N LEU A 77 5.19 3.93 3.78
CA LEU A 77 5.64 4.79 2.68
C LEU A 77 6.56 3.97 1.78
N ILE A 78 6.38 4.12 0.47
CA ILE A 78 7.19 3.42 -0.52
C ILE A 78 8.18 4.41 -1.11
N GLU A 79 9.45 4.14 -0.91
CA GLU A 79 10.56 4.89 -1.50
C GLU A 79 10.73 4.51 -2.98
N ASP A 80 11.41 5.36 -3.74
CA ASP A 80 11.75 5.12 -5.15
C ASP A 80 10.54 4.97 -6.10
N VAL A 81 9.37 5.45 -5.70
CA VAL A 81 8.19 5.59 -6.58
C VAL A 81 8.28 6.93 -7.30
N THR A 82 8.58 6.91 -8.60
CA THR A 82 8.54 8.12 -9.43
C THR A 82 7.09 8.55 -9.65
N VAL A 83 6.64 9.54 -8.90
CA VAL A 83 5.34 10.18 -9.13
C VAL A 83 5.56 11.35 -10.09
N THR A 84 5.30 11.12 -11.38
CA THR A 84 5.24 12.22 -12.35
C THR A 84 3.94 12.98 -12.10
N SER A 85 3.98 14.00 -11.24
CA SER A 85 2.93 14.99 -11.18
C SER A 85 2.94 15.72 -12.52
N VAL A 86 1.99 15.41 -13.39
CA VAL A 86 1.69 16.25 -14.54
C VAL A 86 1.11 17.53 -13.97
N VAL A 87 1.97 18.53 -13.74
CA VAL A 87 1.52 19.88 -13.43
C VAL A 87 0.71 20.32 -14.64
N PRO A 88 -0.62 20.56 -14.52
CA PRO A 88 -1.35 21.15 -15.62
C PRO A 88 -0.68 22.50 -15.87
N ASN A 89 -0.13 22.69 -17.07
CA ASN A 89 0.41 23.97 -17.50
C ASN A 89 -0.70 25.03 -17.32
N PHE A 90 -0.66 25.81 -16.24
CA PHE A 90 -1.37 27.08 -16.13
C PHE A 90 -0.63 28.09 -17.01
N ASN A 91 -0.80 27.96 -18.31
CA ASN A 91 -0.43 28.93 -19.35
C ASN A 91 -1.65 28.94 -20.30
N ARG A 92 -2.42 30.01 -20.48
CA ARG A 92 -2.13 31.44 -20.45
C ARG A 92 -3.40 32.26 -20.16
N LEU A 93 -3.16 33.44 -19.58
CA LEU A 93 -4.00 34.64 -19.59
C LEU A 93 -4.45 35.04 -20.99
#